data_AF-A0A378IIV2-F1
#
_entry.id   AF-A0A378IIV2-F1
#
_cell.length_a   1.000
_cell.length_b   1.000
_cell.length_c   1.000
_cell.angle_alpha   90.00
_cell.angle_beta   90.00
_cell.angle_gamma   90.00
#
_symmetry.space_group_name_H-M   'P 1'
#
loop_
_entity.id
_entity.type
_entity.pdbx_description
1 polymer ?
#
loop_
_entity_poly.entity_id
_entity_poly.type
_entity_poly.pdbx_seq_one_letter_code
_entity_poly.pdbx_strand_id
1 'polypeptide(L)'
;MAKFKIVLFGKQGSGKTQLSHRIALKENYEENASSTVGIEFLSRKIDGNNDLHFWDISGSKVYKKLHQSYYMGAIVGVFCIDLTKENDKNQINEEVQLFRDLCPYAPIILVGTKADSLDADIEAFKKNAPNELFSNCMITSAKERIGIDELYAEITKYCQGLNESLWNRSVQNLLVSLKELPRNKEQLIKVELEKLAKVILAREEELGVVSQTKGDAIEDFTSNCKTILEENHPNVLKAVASVAVAAVVTLIAAFIGFSISFFLGSWMGPGALVTGLIGGYSAALAITASSITIGTAAGGITAFGLFKTSKEMNALNEFTTEVSSWNREIRL
;
A
#
# COMPACT_ATOMS: atom_id res chain seq x y z
N MET A 1 -16.35 -3.07 -8.24
CA MET A 1 -17.12 -3.37 -7.01
C MET A 1 -16.25 -3.23 -5.78
N ALA A 2 -16.35 -2.06 -5.15
CA ALA A 2 -15.68 -1.72 -3.91
C ALA A 2 -16.56 -1.96 -2.69
N LYS A 3 -15.98 -2.41 -1.59
CA LYS A 3 -16.58 -2.60 -0.27
C LYS A 3 -15.82 -1.72 0.70
N PHE A 4 -16.50 -0.73 1.26
CA PHE A 4 -15.90 0.20 2.20
C PHE A 4 -16.36 -0.16 3.60
N LYS A 5 -15.42 -0.58 4.43
CA LYS A 5 -15.68 -0.91 5.83
C LYS A 5 -15.81 0.35 6.68
N ILE A 6 -16.99 0.53 7.28
CA ILE A 6 -17.33 1.63 8.17
C ILE A 6 -17.55 1.06 9.56
N VAL A 7 -16.78 1.49 10.54
CA VAL A 7 -16.87 0.95 11.91
C VAL A 7 -17.59 1.94 12.80
N LEU A 8 -18.69 1.51 13.43
CA LEU A 8 -19.37 2.25 14.47
C LEU A 8 -18.87 1.77 15.84
N PHE A 9 -18.40 2.71 16.66
CA PHE A 9 -17.86 2.41 17.98
C PHE A 9 -18.17 3.52 18.99
N GLY A 10 -18.00 3.21 20.28
CA GLY A 10 -18.39 4.08 21.39
C GLY A 10 -19.16 3.31 22.49
N LYS A 11 -19.47 4.00 23.59
CA LYS A 11 -20.08 3.43 24.79
C LYS A 11 -21.36 2.61 24.52
N GLN A 12 -21.59 1.55 25.29
CA GLN A 12 -22.83 0.78 25.22
C GLN A 12 -24.05 1.70 25.44
N GLY A 13 -25.08 1.53 24.61
CA GLY A 13 -26.31 2.32 24.67
C GLY A 13 -26.22 3.71 24.02
N SER A 14 -25.12 4.04 23.33
CA SER A 14 -24.96 5.30 22.59
C SER A 14 -25.73 5.36 21.26
N GLY A 15 -26.55 4.36 20.92
CA GLY A 15 -27.40 4.40 19.72
C GLY A 15 -26.73 3.96 18.40
N LYS A 16 -25.57 3.28 18.47
CA LYS A 16 -24.84 2.79 17.27
C LYS A 16 -25.69 1.87 16.39
N THR A 17 -26.33 0.88 16.98
CA THR A 17 -27.19 -0.11 16.29
C THR A 17 -28.35 0.58 15.59
N GLN A 18 -29.09 1.44 16.30
CA GLN A 18 -30.19 2.18 15.70
C GLN A 18 -29.72 3.10 14.57
N LEU A 19 -28.54 3.71 14.73
CA LEU A 19 -27.95 4.57 13.70
C LEU A 19 -27.55 3.76 12.45
N SER A 20 -26.85 2.63 12.61
CA SER A 20 -26.44 1.78 11.48
C SER A 20 -27.65 1.19 10.76
N HIS A 21 -28.68 0.76 11.49
CA HIS A 21 -29.94 0.28 10.91
C HIS A 21 -30.63 1.38 10.10
N ARG A 22 -30.75 2.59 10.67
CA ARG A 22 -31.40 3.74 10.01
C ARG A 22 -30.66 4.15 8.74
N ILE A 23 -29.33 4.11 8.75
CA ILE A 23 -28.51 4.40 7.57
C ILE A 23 -28.62 3.26 6.55
N ALA A 24 -28.41 2.00 6.95
CA ALA A 24 -28.24 0.91 5.99
C ALA A 24 -29.58 0.42 5.41
N LEU A 25 -30.56 0.17 6.28
CA LEU A 25 -31.83 -0.47 5.91
C LEU A 25 -32.93 0.53 5.55
N LYS A 26 -32.77 1.80 5.95
CA LYS A 26 -33.82 2.84 5.87
C LYS A 26 -35.13 2.44 6.56
N GLU A 27 -35.07 1.45 7.44
CA GLU A 27 -36.22 0.92 8.17
C GLU A 27 -36.71 1.89 9.25
N ASN A 28 -37.91 1.62 9.76
CA ASN A 28 -38.50 2.36 10.86
C ASN A 28 -37.68 2.18 12.14
N TYR A 29 -37.68 3.21 12.99
CA TYR A 29 -36.97 3.17 14.27
C TYR A 29 -37.57 2.11 15.19
N GLU A 30 -36.74 1.22 15.71
CA GLU A 30 -37.11 0.26 16.74
C GLU A 30 -36.69 0.76 18.13
N GLU A 31 -37.67 0.92 19.01
CA GLU A 31 -37.44 1.47 20.35
C GLU A 31 -36.71 0.49 21.29
N ASN A 32 -36.88 -0.83 21.07
CA ASN A 32 -36.34 -1.89 21.92
C ASN A 32 -35.22 -2.70 21.25
N ALA A 33 -34.23 -2.04 20.67
CA ALA A 33 -33.06 -2.76 20.16
C ALA A 33 -32.30 -3.43 21.31
N SER A 34 -32.15 -4.76 21.24
CA SER A 34 -31.36 -5.52 22.21
C SER A 34 -29.88 -5.11 22.17
N SER A 35 -29.15 -5.30 23.27
CA SER A 35 -27.71 -4.99 23.27
C SER A 35 -26.96 -5.89 22.28
N THR A 36 -26.19 -5.28 21.37
CA THR A 36 -25.35 -6.02 20.41
C THR A 36 -24.36 -6.92 21.15
N VAL A 37 -24.45 -8.22 20.90
CA VAL A 37 -23.52 -9.24 21.39
C VAL A 37 -22.41 -9.39 20.36
N GLY A 38 -21.22 -8.88 20.66
CA GLY A 38 -20.09 -8.91 19.73
C GLY A 38 -20.20 -7.87 18.62
N ILE A 39 -20.73 -8.27 17.45
CA ILE A 39 -20.78 -7.43 16.23
C ILE A 39 -22.03 -7.73 15.39
N GLU A 40 -22.57 -6.68 14.77
CA GLU A 40 -23.55 -6.78 13.69
C GLU A 40 -23.01 -6.17 12.39
N PHE A 41 -23.38 -6.77 11.26
CA PHE A 41 -22.94 -6.36 9.92
C PHE A 41 -24.14 -6.00 9.04
N LEU A 42 -24.11 -4.79 8.47
CA LEU A 42 -25.12 -4.31 7.51
C LEU A 42 -24.43 -3.76 6.25
N SER A 43 -25.09 -3.89 5.10
CA SER A 43 -24.58 -3.37 3.83
C SER A 43 -25.57 -2.43 3.15
N ARG A 44 -25.06 -1.36 2.54
CA ARG A 44 -25.83 -0.43 1.70
C ARG A 44 -25.06 -0.07 0.44
N LYS A 45 -25.69 -0.26 -0.72
CA LYS A 45 -25.12 0.09 -2.03
C LYS A 45 -24.92 1.60 -2.20
N ILE A 46 -23.78 1.97 -2.76
CA ILE A 46 -23.43 3.28 -3.32
C ILE A 46 -23.27 3.14 -4.84
N ASP A 47 -23.88 4.06 -5.60
CA ASP A 47 -23.67 4.23 -7.05
C ASP A 47 -23.82 2.94 -7.88
N GLY A 48 -24.67 2.00 -7.42
CA GLY A 48 -25.01 0.74 -8.11
C GLY A 48 -23.97 -0.39 -8.01
N ASN A 49 -22.68 -0.06 -7.90
CA ASN A 49 -21.57 -1.02 -7.94
C ASN A 49 -20.73 -1.13 -6.66
N ASN A 50 -20.80 -0.15 -5.76
CA ASN A 50 -20.02 -0.15 -4.52
C ASN A 50 -20.92 -0.40 -3.31
N ASP A 51 -20.36 -0.91 -2.22
CA ASP A 51 -21.07 -1.23 -0.99
C ASP A 51 -20.41 -0.54 0.21
N LEU A 52 -21.20 0.14 1.04
CA LEU A 52 -20.80 0.49 2.40
C LEU A 52 -21.14 -0.67 3.31
N HIS A 53 -20.16 -1.14 4.04
CA HIS A 53 -20.29 -2.18 5.04
C HIS A 53 -20.23 -1.53 6.42
N PHE A 54 -21.35 -1.47 7.13
CA PHE A 54 -21.44 -0.93 8.49
C PHE A 54 -21.20 -2.06 9.50
N TRP A 55 -20.16 -1.88 10.31
CA TRP A 55 -19.76 -2.78 11.38
C TRP A 55 -20.18 -2.14 12.70
N ASP A 56 -21.33 -2.57 13.25
CA ASP A 56 -21.77 -2.14 14.58
C ASP A 56 -21.07 -2.97 15.65
N ILE A 57 -20.13 -2.34 16.37
CA ILE A 57 -19.34 -3.00 17.40
C ILE A 57 -20.02 -2.82 18.75
N SER A 58 -20.13 -3.90 19.52
CA SER A 58 -20.65 -3.83 20.88
C SER A 58 -19.87 -2.79 21.71
N GLY A 59 -20.59 -1.88 22.35
CA GLY A 59 -19.97 -0.92 23.28
C GLY A 59 -19.65 -1.49 24.66
N SER A 60 -19.86 -2.80 24.86
CA SER A 60 -19.64 -3.45 26.15
C SER A 60 -18.14 -3.65 26.41
N LYS A 61 -17.70 -3.26 27.61
CA LYS A 61 -16.31 -3.45 28.05
C LYS A 61 -15.89 -4.93 28.09
N VAL A 62 -16.86 -5.85 28.19
CA VAL A 62 -16.62 -7.30 28.17
C VAL A 62 -16.02 -7.76 26.83
N TYR A 63 -16.43 -7.14 25.73
CA TYR A 63 -15.96 -7.49 24.38
C TYR A 63 -14.74 -6.68 23.92
N LYS A 64 -14.17 -5.81 24.78
CA LYS A 64 -13.04 -4.91 24.44
C LYS A 64 -11.83 -5.64 23.86
N LYS A 65 -11.58 -6.90 24.26
CA LYS A 65 -10.49 -7.74 23.70
C LYS A 65 -10.74 -8.17 22.24
N LEU A 66 -12.00 -8.26 21.81
CA LEU A 66 -12.37 -8.60 20.44
C LEU A 66 -12.37 -7.39 19.51
N HIS A 67 -12.40 -6.16 20.04
CA HIS A 67 -12.53 -4.94 19.22
C HIS A 67 -11.36 -4.72 18.26
N GLN A 68 -10.15 -5.18 18.60
CA GLN A 68 -8.95 -4.91 17.81
C GLN A 68 -9.05 -5.49 16.39
N SER A 69 -9.45 -6.76 16.25
CA SER A 69 -9.62 -7.39 14.94
C SER A 69 -10.77 -6.80 14.14
N TYR A 70 -11.80 -6.28 14.82
CA TYR A 70 -12.94 -5.66 14.15
C TYR A 70 -12.67 -4.25 13.63
N TYR A 71 -11.74 -3.50 14.23
CA TYR A 71 -11.37 -2.17 13.75
C TYR A 71 -10.48 -2.21 12.52
N MET A 72 -9.58 -3.19 12.42
CA MET A 72 -8.63 -3.29 11.30
C MET A 72 -9.32 -3.24 9.93
N GLY A 73 -8.75 -2.46 9.02
CA GLY A 73 -9.28 -2.23 7.67
C GLY A 73 -10.46 -1.26 7.61
N ALA A 74 -10.80 -0.57 8.70
CA ALA A 74 -11.81 0.48 8.65
C ALA A 74 -11.35 1.65 7.76
N ILE A 75 -12.22 2.04 6.83
CA ILE A 75 -12.05 3.21 5.97
C ILE A 75 -12.53 4.47 6.69
N VAL A 76 -13.64 4.38 7.42
CA VAL A 76 -14.17 5.47 8.24
C VAL A 76 -14.54 4.93 9.62
N GLY A 77 -14.14 5.66 10.65
CA GLY A 77 -14.62 5.46 12.02
C GLY A 77 -15.79 6.39 12.32
N VAL A 78 -16.86 5.86 12.90
CA VAL A 78 -18.00 6.65 13.38
C VAL A 78 -18.08 6.46 14.90
N PHE A 79 -17.69 7.49 15.64
CA PHE A 79 -17.69 7.45 17.10
C PHE A 79 -18.99 8.05 17.64
N CYS A 80 -19.84 7.19 18.21
CA CYS A 80 -21.18 7.58 18.65
C CYS A 80 -21.24 7.89 20.15
N ILE A 81 -21.78 9.06 20.48
CA ILE A 81 -22.01 9.57 21.82
C ILE A 81 -23.51 9.78 22.06
N ASP A 82 -24.02 9.37 23.22
CA ASP A 82 -25.39 9.70 23.66
C ASP A 82 -25.44 11.14 24.15
N LEU A 83 -26.24 12.00 23.52
CA LEU A 83 -26.36 13.41 23.90
C LEU A 83 -27.12 13.62 25.22
N THR A 84 -27.86 12.61 25.69
CA THR A 84 -28.64 12.69 26.94
C THR A 84 -27.83 12.33 28.19
N LYS A 85 -26.55 11.97 28.00
CA LYS A 85 -25.68 11.49 29.08
C LYS A 85 -24.39 12.27 29.13
N GLU A 86 -23.87 12.41 30.33
CA GLU A 86 -22.50 12.89 30.50
C GLU A 86 -21.51 11.90 29.90
N ASN A 87 -20.52 12.46 29.20
CA ASN A 87 -19.49 11.69 28.53
C ASN A 87 -18.13 12.02 29.14
N ASP A 88 -17.41 10.97 29.55
CA ASP A 88 -16.07 11.10 30.11
C ASP A 88 -15.06 11.32 28.99
N LYS A 89 -14.43 12.50 28.98
CA LYS A 89 -13.43 12.87 27.99
C LYS A 89 -12.23 11.91 27.97
N ASN A 90 -11.83 11.37 29.12
CA ASN A 90 -10.72 10.42 29.19
C ASN A 90 -11.10 9.11 28.50
N GLN A 91 -12.31 8.62 28.75
CA GLN A 91 -12.81 7.41 28.08
C GLN A 91 -12.90 7.61 26.56
N ILE A 92 -13.39 8.77 26.10
CA ILE A 92 -13.44 9.09 24.67
C ILE A 92 -12.04 9.04 24.06
N ASN A 93 -11.07 9.71 24.69
CA ASN A 93 -9.69 9.74 24.20
C ASN A 93 -9.08 8.34 24.11
N GLU A 94 -9.29 7.49 25.13
CA GLU A 94 -8.81 6.11 25.11
C GLU A 94 -9.42 5.27 23.98
N GLU A 95 -10.73 5.35 23.77
CA GLU A 95 -11.43 4.58 22.73
C GLU A 95 -11.05 5.05 21.31
N VAL A 96 -10.93 6.36 21.13
CA VAL A 96 -10.48 6.97 19.87
C VAL A 96 -9.02 6.65 19.58
N GLN A 97 -8.15 6.71 20.59
CA GLN A 97 -6.74 6.37 20.42
C GLN A 97 -6.57 4.90 20.02
N LEU A 98 -7.32 3.99 20.65
CA LEU A 98 -7.31 2.58 20.28
C LEU A 98 -7.70 2.36 18.80
N PHE A 99 -8.72 3.06 18.32
CA PHE A 99 -9.08 3.01 16.90
C PHE A 99 -7.98 3.61 16.02
N ARG A 100 -7.40 4.76 16.41
CA ARG A 100 -6.33 5.42 15.66
C ARG A 100 -5.05 4.59 15.57
N ASP A 101 -4.69 3.86 16.62
CA ASP A 101 -3.52 2.98 16.64
C ASP A 101 -3.65 1.83 15.62
N LEU A 102 -4.89 1.37 15.36
CA LEU A 102 -5.18 0.31 14.40
C LEU A 102 -5.47 0.85 12.99
N CYS A 103 -6.04 2.05 12.90
CA CYS A 103 -6.47 2.70 11.67
C CYS A 103 -5.97 4.15 11.64
N PRO A 104 -4.64 4.37 11.48
CA PRO A 104 -4.02 5.69 11.62
C PRO A 104 -4.56 6.74 10.65
N TYR A 105 -4.91 6.32 9.43
CA TYR A 105 -5.34 7.21 8.35
C TYR A 105 -6.86 7.32 8.19
N ALA A 106 -7.63 6.49 8.88
CA ALA A 106 -9.08 6.52 8.76
C ALA A 106 -9.64 7.80 9.39
N PRO A 107 -10.40 8.63 8.68
CA PRO A 107 -11.13 9.73 9.29
C PRO A 107 -12.09 9.19 10.36
N ILE A 108 -12.22 9.95 11.45
CA ILE A 108 -13.14 9.61 12.54
C ILE A 108 -14.19 10.73 12.61
N ILE A 109 -15.45 10.38 12.41
CA ILE A 109 -16.58 11.30 12.54
C ILE A 109 -17.15 11.15 13.95
N LEU A 110 -17.19 12.25 14.69
CA LEU A 110 -17.87 12.31 15.97
C LEU A 110 -19.37 12.49 15.73
N VAL A 111 -20.19 11.59 16.28
CA VAL A 111 -21.64 11.60 16.09
C VAL A 111 -22.35 11.66 17.45
N GLY A 112 -23.03 12.78 17.71
CA GLY A 112 -23.98 12.89 18.81
C GLY A 112 -25.31 12.25 18.41
N THR A 113 -25.79 11.28 19.17
CA THR A 113 -27.05 10.57 18.91
C THR A 113 -28.15 11.01 19.87
N LYS A 114 -29.40 10.65 19.56
CA LYS A 114 -30.60 10.98 20.36
C LYS A 114 -30.87 12.48 20.48
N ALA A 115 -30.57 13.22 19.42
CA ALA A 115 -30.80 14.67 19.35
C ALA A 115 -32.28 15.08 19.47
N ASP A 116 -33.20 14.12 19.34
CA ASP A 116 -34.64 14.29 19.55
C ASP A 116 -35.04 14.41 21.03
N SER A 117 -34.18 13.99 21.96
CA SER A 117 -34.48 14.06 23.39
C SER A 117 -34.39 15.49 23.91
N LEU A 118 -35.32 15.85 24.82
CA LEU A 118 -35.27 17.12 25.55
C LEU A 118 -34.06 17.23 26.47
N ASP A 119 -33.49 16.09 26.89
CA ASP A 119 -32.30 16.02 27.74
C ASP A 119 -31.00 16.09 26.93
N ALA A 120 -31.08 16.25 25.60
CA ALA A 120 -29.91 16.29 24.73
C ALA A 120 -29.14 17.61 24.89
N ASP A 121 -27.90 17.53 25.40
CA ASP A 121 -27.02 18.71 25.54
C ASP A 121 -26.21 18.96 24.26
N ILE A 122 -26.90 19.53 23.25
CA ILE A 122 -26.31 19.86 21.94
C ILE A 122 -25.22 20.93 22.07
N GLU A 123 -25.39 21.90 22.96
CA GLU A 123 -24.42 23.00 23.13
C GLU A 123 -23.12 22.51 23.74
N ALA A 124 -23.19 21.69 24.81
CA ALA A 124 -22.00 21.10 25.40
C ALA A 124 -21.30 20.16 24.42
N PHE A 125 -22.05 19.39 23.62
CA PHE A 125 -21.46 18.53 22.59
C PHE A 125 -20.65 19.34 21.57
N LYS A 126 -21.21 20.43 21.04
CA LYS A 126 -20.49 21.30 20.08
C LYS A 126 -19.28 22.00 20.69
N LYS A 127 -19.36 22.42 21.96
CA LYS A 127 -18.26 23.12 22.66
C LYS A 127 -17.14 22.17 23.08
N ASN A 128 -17.48 20.96 23.51
CA ASN A 128 -16.54 19.99 24.06
C ASN A 128 -16.03 18.98 23.01
N ALA A 129 -16.54 19.04 21.77
CA ALA A 129 -16.03 18.26 20.65
C ALA A 129 -14.50 18.47 20.52
N PRO A 130 -13.69 17.43 20.74
CA PRO A 130 -12.24 17.53 20.59
C PRO A 130 -11.88 17.70 19.10
N ASN A 131 -11.77 18.94 18.65
CA ASN A 131 -11.56 19.26 17.22
C ASN A 131 -10.29 18.62 16.62
N GLU A 132 -9.31 18.22 17.44
CA GLU A 132 -8.07 17.60 16.96
C GLU A 132 -8.18 16.09 16.69
N LEU A 133 -9.15 15.40 17.31
CA LEU A 133 -9.28 13.94 17.22
C LEU A 133 -10.20 13.48 16.07
N PHE A 134 -11.09 14.36 15.65
CA PHE A 134 -12.19 14.05 14.74
C PHE A 134 -12.12 14.90 13.48
N SER A 135 -12.40 14.27 12.34
CA SER A 135 -12.40 14.93 11.03
C SER A 135 -13.66 15.77 10.81
N ASN A 136 -14.77 15.36 11.44
CA ASN A 136 -16.04 16.09 11.40
C ASN A 136 -16.87 15.75 12.65
N CYS A 137 -17.82 16.62 12.98
CA CYS A 137 -18.70 16.50 14.13
C CYS A 137 -20.15 16.74 13.69
N MET A 138 -21.03 15.76 13.96
CA MET A 138 -22.40 15.76 13.47
C MET A 138 -23.37 15.34 14.58
N ILE A 139 -24.62 15.78 14.45
CA ILE A 139 -25.69 15.45 15.40
C ILE A 139 -26.76 14.67 14.64
N THR A 140 -27.27 13.62 15.26
CA THR A 140 -28.21 12.68 14.65
C THR A 140 -29.33 12.27 15.60
N SER A 141 -30.49 11.96 15.03
CA SER A 141 -31.54 11.20 15.68
C SER A 141 -31.97 10.06 14.77
N ALA A 142 -31.77 8.82 15.21
CA ALA A 142 -32.30 7.67 14.49
C ALA A 142 -33.84 7.66 14.49
N LYS A 143 -34.45 8.12 15.60
CA LYS A 143 -35.90 8.20 15.79
C LYS A 143 -36.55 9.18 14.81
N GLU A 144 -36.13 10.44 14.86
CA GLU A 144 -36.68 11.53 14.03
C GLU A 144 -35.99 11.67 12.67
N ARG A 145 -35.02 10.79 12.36
CA ARG A 145 -34.23 10.81 11.12
C ARG A 145 -33.43 12.11 10.91
N ILE A 146 -33.08 12.81 11.98
CA ILE A 146 -32.27 14.03 11.92
C ILE A 146 -30.82 13.66 11.61
N GLY A 147 -30.18 14.33 10.66
CA GLY A 147 -28.73 14.20 10.39
C GLY A 147 -28.29 12.89 9.74
N ILE A 148 -29.22 11.96 9.46
CA ILE A 148 -28.92 10.61 8.97
C ILE A 148 -28.42 10.65 7.53
N ASP A 149 -29.12 11.40 6.68
CA ASP A 149 -28.80 11.48 5.26
C ASP A 149 -27.53 12.32 5.04
N GLU A 150 -27.30 13.34 5.88
CA GLU A 150 -26.06 14.13 5.91
C GLU A 150 -24.86 13.28 6.35
N LEU A 151 -24.99 12.49 7.42
CA LEU A 151 -23.93 11.58 7.86
C LEU A 151 -23.62 10.54 6.79
N TYR A 152 -24.64 9.99 6.13
CA TYR A 152 -24.46 9.06 5.02
C TYR A 152 -23.69 9.71 3.85
N ALA A 153 -24.04 10.95 3.49
CA ALA A 153 -23.36 11.70 2.43
C ALA A 153 -21.89 11.96 2.77
N GLU A 154 -21.60 12.33 4.03
CA GLU A 154 -20.23 12.58 4.50
C GLU A 154 -19.39 11.30 4.50
N ILE A 155 -19.93 10.16 4.98
CA ILE A 155 -19.25 8.86 4.91
C ILE A 155 -18.97 8.50 3.44
N THR A 156 -19.96 8.67 2.56
CA THR A 156 -19.82 8.37 1.13
C THR A 156 -18.73 9.22 0.49
N LYS A 157 -18.66 10.51 0.84
CA LYS A 157 -17.61 11.43 0.38
C LYS A 157 -16.21 10.97 0.78
N TYR A 158 -16.00 10.54 2.03
CA TYR A 158 -14.71 9.97 2.45
C TYR A 158 -14.35 8.71 1.67
N CYS A 159 -15.32 7.82 1.42
CA CYS A 159 -15.09 6.61 0.65
C CYS A 159 -14.78 6.89 -0.83
N GLN A 160 -15.48 7.84 -1.46
CA GLN A 160 -15.23 8.24 -2.85
C GLN A 160 -13.89 8.97 -3.02
N GLY A 161 -13.51 9.81 -2.04
CA GLY A 161 -12.21 10.51 -2.03
C GLY A 161 -11.02 9.64 -1.62
N LEU A 162 -11.26 8.43 -1.10
CA LEU A 162 -10.21 7.55 -0.58
C LEU A 162 -9.17 7.23 -1.65
N ASN A 163 -9.60 6.83 -2.85
CA ASN A 163 -8.70 6.47 -3.95
C ASN A 163 -7.77 7.63 -4.33
N GLU A 164 -8.29 8.86 -4.35
CA GLU A 164 -7.51 10.06 -4.67
C GLU A 164 -6.54 10.41 -3.53
N SER A 165 -6.96 10.26 -2.27
CA SER A 165 -6.10 10.52 -1.10
C SER A 165 -4.95 9.52 -0.97
N LEU A 166 -5.23 8.23 -1.19
CA LEU A 166 -4.24 7.15 -1.19
C LEU A 166 -3.28 7.32 -2.37
N TRP A 167 -3.80 7.62 -3.56
CA TRP A 167 -3.02 7.98 -4.74
C TRP A 167 -2.04 9.12 -4.47
N ASN A 168 -2.54 10.25 -3.98
CA ASN A 168 -1.72 11.42 -3.71
C ASN A 168 -0.62 11.11 -2.70
N ARG A 169 -0.92 10.34 -1.66
CA ARG A 169 0.07 9.93 -0.66
C ARG A 169 1.17 9.05 -1.26
N SER A 170 0.82 7.99 -1.97
CA SER A 170 1.78 7.07 -2.56
C SER A 170 2.65 7.75 -3.61
N VAL A 171 2.05 8.65 -4.40
CA VAL A 171 2.78 9.50 -5.35
C VAL A 171 3.78 10.39 -4.62
N GLN A 172 3.40 11.05 -3.52
CA GLN A 172 4.32 11.88 -2.75
C GLN A 172 5.48 11.06 -2.15
N ASN A 173 5.21 9.88 -1.57
CA ASN A 173 6.23 8.98 -1.03
C ASN A 173 7.24 8.54 -2.12
N LEU A 174 6.71 8.18 -3.29
CA LEU A 174 7.52 7.83 -4.45
C LEU A 174 8.36 9.03 -4.90
N LEU A 175 7.75 10.20 -5.10
CA LEU A 175 8.44 11.41 -5.55
C LEU A 175 9.55 11.85 -4.57
N VAL A 176 9.33 11.72 -3.26
CA VAL A 176 10.37 11.96 -2.24
C VAL A 176 11.56 11.02 -2.43
N SER A 177 11.29 9.75 -2.70
CA SER A 177 12.32 8.73 -2.93
C SER A 177 13.07 8.93 -4.26
N LEU A 178 12.43 9.59 -5.23
CA LEU A 178 13.00 9.89 -6.56
C LEU A 178 13.73 11.23 -6.66
N LYS A 179 13.80 12.04 -5.58
CA LYS A 179 14.43 13.38 -5.60
C LYS A 179 15.91 13.40 -6.02
N GLU A 180 16.60 12.28 -5.84
CA GLU A 180 18.03 12.13 -6.17
C GLU A 180 18.26 11.73 -7.65
N LEU A 181 17.19 11.47 -8.41
CA LEU A 181 17.26 11.02 -9.80
C LEU A 181 17.59 12.18 -10.77
N PRO A 182 18.31 11.94 -11.88
CA PRO A 182 18.47 12.94 -12.94
C PRO A 182 17.13 13.47 -13.46
N ARG A 183 17.04 14.79 -13.65
CA ARG A 183 15.78 15.51 -14.01
C ARG A 183 15.06 14.92 -15.22
N ASN A 184 15.80 14.44 -16.22
CA ASN A 184 15.22 13.82 -17.41
C ASN A 184 14.45 12.53 -17.07
N LYS A 185 15.00 11.68 -16.21
CA LYS A 185 14.35 10.45 -15.77
C LYS A 185 13.17 10.73 -14.84
N GLU A 186 13.31 11.73 -13.97
CA GLU A 186 12.23 12.16 -13.07
C GLU A 186 11.01 12.64 -13.87
N GLN A 187 11.23 13.42 -14.94
CA GLN A 187 10.17 13.88 -15.84
C GLN A 187 9.46 12.72 -16.55
N LEU A 188 10.21 11.73 -17.04
CA LEU A 188 9.62 10.56 -17.70
C LEU A 188 8.75 9.74 -16.74
N ILE A 189 9.22 9.53 -15.50
CA ILE A 189 8.44 8.83 -14.47
C ILE A 189 7.17 9.61 -14.11
N LYS A 190 7.23 10.95 -14.04
CA LYS A 190 6.03 11.78 -13.82
C LYS A 190 4.99 11.65 -14.93
N VAL A 191 5.43 11.58 -16.19
CA VAL A 191 4.53 11.34 -17.34
C VAL A 191 3.86 9.97 -17.24
N GLU A 192 4.60 8.93 -16.85
CA GLU A 192 4.02 7.60 -16.63
C GLU A 192 3.05 7.59 -15.42
N LEU A 193 3.36 8.34 -14.36
CA LEU A 193 2.44 8.52 -13.23
C LEU A 193 1.13 9.22 -13.64
N GLU A 194 1.18 10.25 -14.49
CA GLU A 194 -0.02 10.92 -15.01
C GLU A 194 -0.89 9.99 -15.86
N LYS A 195 -0.29 9.10 -16.64
CA LYS A 195 -1.01 8.07 -17.40
C LYS A 195 -1.70 7.09 -16.46
N LEU A 196 -0.97 6.59 -15.45
CA LEU A 196 -1.50 5.67 -14.46
C LEU A 196 -2.64 6.32 -13.64
N ALA A 197 -2.48 7.60 -13.25
CA ALA A 197 -3.49 8.35 -12.51
C ALA A 197 -4.85 8.35 -13.23
N LYS A 198 -4.84 8.59 -14.55
CA LYS A 198 -6.07 8.62 -15.36
C LYS A 198 -6.83 7.31 -15.32
N VAL A 199 -6.14 6.17 -15.23
CA VAL A 199 -6.80 4.84 -15.21
C VAL A 199 -7.18 4.42 -13.78
N ILE A 200 -6.33 4.71 -12.80
CA ILE A 200 -6.57 4.33 -11.40
C ILE A 200 -7.70 5.15 -10.78
N LEU A 201 -7.72 6.45 -11.05
CA LEU A 201 -8.69 7.40 -10.50
C LEU A 201 -9.97 7.55 -11.34
N ALA A 202 -10.01 7.01 -12.57
CA ALA A 202 -11.21 7.02 -13.40
C ALA A 202 -12.39 6.35 -12.68
N ARG A 203 -13.57 6.94 -12.86
CA ARG A 203 -14.84 6.38 -12.38
C ARG A 203 -15.21 5.15 -13.23
N GLU A 204 -15.88 4.16 -12.65
CA GLU A 204 -16.28 2.94 -13.40
C GLU A 204 -17.17 3.24 -14.63
N GLU A 205 -17.91 4.36 -14.63
CA GLU A 205 -18.68 4.83 -15.80
C GLU A 205 -17.79 5.33 -16.95
N GLU A 206 -16.60 5.84 -16.66
CA GLU A 206 -15.60 6.28 -17.65
C GLU A 206 -14.76 5.09 -18.15
N LEU A 207 -14.66 4.02 -17.36
CA LEU A 207 -13.94 2.79 -17.72
C LEU A 207 -14.63 1.99 -18.85
N GLY A 208 -15.93 2.17 -19.08
CA GLY A 208 -16.60 1.61 -20.27
C GLY A 208 -16.08 2.17 -21.60
N VAL A 209 -15.41 3.32 -21.57
CA VAL A 209 -14.76 3.97 -22.72
C VAL A 209 -13.25 3.63 -22.77
N VAL A 210 -12.65 3.23 -21.65
CA VAL A 210 -11.22 2.92 -21.54
C VAL A 210 -11.01 1.42 -21.80
N SER A 211 -10.37 1.09 -22.92
CA SER A 211 -10.10 -0.31 -23.34
C SER A 211 -9.15 -1.07 -22.42
N GLN A 212 -8.48 -0.41 -21.46
CA GLN A 212 -7.40 -0.96 -20.65
C GLN A 212 -7.85 -1.22 -19.21
N THR A 213 -7.51 -2.40 -18.65
CA THR A 213 -7.83 -2.70 -17.26
C THR A 213 -6.87 -2.01 -16.29
N LYS A 214 -7.28 -1.80 -15.04
CA LYS A 214 -6.40 -1.23 -14.00
C LYS A 214 -5.15 -2.07 -13.77
N GLY A 215 -5.23 -3.40 -13.95
CA GLY A 215 -4.08 -4.31 -13.83
C GLY A 215 -3.05 -4.06 -14.93
N ASP A 216 -3.50 -4.01 -16.18
CA ASP A 216 -2.63 -3.77 -17.34
C ASP A 216 -1.92 -2.41 -17.22
N ALA A 217 -2.62 -1.38 -16.76
CA ALA A 217 -2.02 -0.05 -16.57
C ALA A 217 -0.92 -0.05 -15.49
N ILE A 218 -1.08 -0.83 -14.43
CA ILE A 218 -0.06 -0.99 -13.37
C ILE A 218 1.17 -1.73 -13.91
N GLU A 219 0.96 -2.78 -14.70
CA GLU A 219 2.03 -3.55 -15.34
C GLU A 219 2.81 -2.68 -16.33
N ASP A 220 2.11 -1.94 -17.20
CA ASP A 220 2.71 -0.99 -18.15
C ASP A 220 3.54 0.08 -17.43
N PHE A 221 2.97 0.70 -16.39
CA PHE A 221 3.68 1.68 -15.58
C PHE A 221 4.97 1.11 -14.97
N THR A 222 4.88 -0.09 -14.39
CA THR A 222 6.02 -0.76 -13.74
C THR A 222 7.11 -1.10 -14.76
N SER A 223 6.73 -1.63 -15.92
CA SER A 223 7.65 -1.97 -17.01
C SER A 223 8.35 -0.74 -17.58
N ASN A 224 7.60 0.34 -17.81
CA ASN A 224 8.13 1.60 -18.34
C ASN A 224 9.10 2.26 -17.34
N CYS A 225 8.73 2.33 -16.06
CA CYS A 225 9.59 2.89 -15.02
C CYS A 225 10.86 2.06 -14.83
N LYS A 226 10.78 0.73 -14.90
CA LYS A 226 11.95 -0.16 -14.86
C LYS A 226 12.91 0.14 -16.02
N THR A 227 12.39 0.29 -17.23
CA THR A 227 13.18 0.64 -18.42
C THR A 227 13.88 2.00 -18.26
N ILE A 228 13.16 3.01 -17.77
CA ILE A 228 13.70 4.37 -17.52
C ILE A 228 14.85 4.33 -16.48
N LEU A 229 14.68 3.54 -15.42
CA LEU A 229 15.69 3.42 -14.36
C LEU A 229 16.92 2.62 -14.82
N GLU A 230 16.73 1.51 -15.54
CA GLU A 230 17.77 0.58 -15.99
C GLU A 230 18.62 1.08 -17.15
N GLU A 231 18.19 2.11 -17.86
CA GLU A 231 18.87 2.64 -19.07
C GLU A 231 20.35 3.05 -18.88
N ASN A 232 20.85 3.10 -17.63
CA ASN A 232 22.15 3.69 -17.32
C ASN A 232 23.40 2.81 -17.41
N HIS A 233 23.35 1.50 -17.70
CA HIS A 233 24.62 0.75 -17.84
C HIS A 233 24.66 -0.37 -18.90
N PRO A 234 24.15 -0.18 -20.14
CA PRO A 234 24.29 -1.20 -21.19
C PRO A 234 25.77 -1.53 -21.49
N ASN A 235 26.66 -0.55 -21.35
CA ASN A 235 28.09 -0.72 -21.62
C ASN A 235 28.83 -1.43 -20.48
N VAL A 236 28.41 -1.25 -19.22
CA VAL A 236 29.04 -1.96 -18.08
C VAL A 236 28.54 -3.40 -18.03
N LEU A 237 27.25 -3.65 -18.29
CA LEU A 237 26.71 -5.01 -18.31
C LEU A 237 27.31 -5.84 -19.46
N LYS A 238 27.48 -5.24 -20.65
CA LYS A 238 28.18 -5.87 -21.78
C LYS A 238 29.67 -6.13 -21.47
N ALA A 239 30.34 -5.21 -20.78
CA ALA A 239 31.74 -5.38 -20.36
C ALA A 239 31.91 -6.44 -19.27
N VAL A 240 30.99 -6.53 -18.31
CA VAL A 240 31.02 -7.57 -17.26
C VAL A 240 30.67 -8.94 -17.85
N ALA A 241 29.69 -9.01 -18.76
CA ALA A 241 29.34 -10.24 -19.46
C ALA A 241 30.50 -10.74 -20.35
N SER A 242 31.22 -9.85 -21.04
CA SER A 242 32.39 -10.24 -21.84
C SER A 242 33.54 -10.74 -20.97
N VAL A 243 33.79 -10.13 -19.82
CA VAL A 243 34.79 -10.60 -18.84
C VAL A 243 34.42 -11.96 -18.25
N ALA A 244 33.14 -12.18 -17.92
CA ALA A 244 32.66 -13.47 -17.41
C ALA A 244 32.79 -14.60 -18.44
N VAL A 245 32.46 -14.33 -19.71
CA VAL A 245 32.64 -15.28 -20.82
C VAL A 245 34.12 -15.61 -21.02
N ALA A 246 35.00 -14.60 -21.00
CA ALA A 246 36.45 -14.81 -21.13
C ALA A 246 37.01 -15.71 -20.01
N ALA A 247 36.55 -15.52 -18.77
CA ALA A 247 36.95 -16.34 -17.62
C ALA A 247 36.53 -17.82 -17.77
N VAL A 248 35.29 -18.08 -18.22
CA VAL A 248 34.78 -19.44 -18.44
C VAL A 248 35.54 -20.15 -19.56
N VAL A 249 35.78 -19.46 -20.68
CA VAL A 249 36.56 -20.02 -21.81
C VAL A 249 37.99 -20.37 -21.36
N THR A 250 38.61 -19.51 -20.54
CA THR A 250 39.96 -19.75 -19.99
C THR A 250 39.99 -20.99 -19.09
N LEU A 251 38.97 -21.18 -18.25
CA LEU A 251 38.83 -22.35 -17.38
C LEU A 251 38.66 -23.65 -18.20
N ILE A 252 37.82 -23.62 -19.24
CA ILE A 252 37.60 -24.78 -20.12
C ILE A 252 38.89 -25.13 -20.87
N ALA A 253 39.61 -24.13 -21.40
CA ALA A 253 40.89 -24.34 -22.07
C ALA A 253 41.95 -24.94 -21.12
N ALA A 254 41.99 -24.47 -19.86
CA ALA A 254 42.88 -25.03 -18.84
C ALA A 254 42.52 -26.50 -18.52
N PHE A 255 41.24 -26.84 -18.44
CA PHE A 255 40.78 -28.22 -18.21
C PHE A 255 41.11 -29.15 -19.38
N ILE A 256 40.93 -28.69 -20.62
CA ILE A 256 41.26 -29.47 -21.82
C ILE A 256 42.78 -29.66 -21.91
N GLY A 257 43.57 -28.61 -21.67
CA GLY A 257 45.04 -28.68 -21.64
C GLY A 257 45.56 -29.62 -20.54
N PHE A 258 44.96 -29.58 -19.35
CA PHE A 258 45.26 -30.50 -18.25
C PHE A 258 44.91 -31.95 -18.61
N SER A 259 43.76 -32.18 -19.25
CA SER A 259 43.31 -33.51 -19.66
C SER A 259 44.23 -34.12 -20.72
N ILE A 260 44.58 -33.37 -21.76
CA ILE A 260 45.49 -33.84 -22.82
C ILE A 260 46.88 -34.15 -22.25
N SER A 261 47.38 -33.31 -21.33
CA SER A 261 48.68 -33.52 -20.68
C SER A 261 48.69 -34.73 -19.74
N PHE A 262 47.56 -35.03 -19.09
CA PHE A 262 47.39 -36.21 -18.25
C PHE A 262 47.39 -37.51 -19.06
N PHE A 263 46.75 -37.52 -20.24
CA PHE A 263 46.71 -38.68 -21.13
C PHE A 263 48.03 -38.99 -21.83
N LEU A 264 48.88 -37.99 -22.06
CA LEU A 264 50.20 -38.17 -22.69
C LEU A 264 51.31 -38.56 -21.69
N GLY A 265 50.96 -38.91 -20.44
CA GLY A 265 51.87 -39.53 -19.47
C GLY A 265 53.00 -38.63 -18.94
N SER A 266 53.02 -37.36 -19.32
CA SER A 266 54.01 -36.39 -18.83
C SER A 266 53.46 -35.69 -17.57
N TRP A 267 53.41 -36.42 -16.46
CA TRP A 267 53.07 -35.83 -15.15
C TRP A 267 54.26 -34.98 -14.66
N MET A 268 54.42 -33.78 -15.22
CA MET A 268 55.11 -32.70 -14.52
C MET A 268 54.11 -32.20 -13.47
N GLY A 269 54.45 -32.35 -12.19
CA GLY A 269 53.53 -32.13 -11.05
C GLY A 269 52.92 -30.71 -10.96
N PRO A 270 52.39 -30.28 -9.80
CA PRO A 270 51.60 -29.04 -9.65
C PRO A 270 52.24 -27.76 -10.22
N GLY A 271 53.58 -27.73 -10.35
CA GLY A 271 54.31 -26.64 -11.03
C GLY A 271 53.97 -26.47 -12.52
N ALA A 272 53.58 -27.53 -13.24
CA ALA A 272 53.17 -27.44 -14.64
C ALA A 272 51.81 -26.75 -14.86
N LEU A 273 50.96 -26.74 -13.83
CA LEU A 273 49.71 -25.97 -13.83
C LEU A 273 50.01 -24.46 -13.78
N VAL A 274 51.08 -24.07 -13.06
CA VAL A 274 51.60 -22.70 -13.03
C VAL A 274 52.30 -22.35 -14.35
N THR A 275 53.09 -23.26 -14.93
CA THR A 275 53.74 -23.03 -16.24
C THR A 275 52.73 -23.00 -17.40
N GLY A 276 51.67 -23.80 -17.33
CA GLY A 276 50.56 -23.79 -18.29
C GLY A 276 49.67 -22.54 -18.16
N LEU A 277 49.47 -22.04 -16.93
CA LEU A 277 48.84 -20.74 -16.70
C LEU A 277 49.69 -19.60 -17.27
N ILE A 278 51.02 -19.63 -17.15
CA ILE A 278 51.95 -18.60 -17.69
C ILE A 278 52.12 -18.71 -19.22
N GLY A 279 52.20 -19.93 -19.77
CA GLY A 279 52.26 -20.19 -21.21
C GLY A 279 50.94 -19.89 -21.92
N GLY A 280 49.82 -20.25 -21.30
CA GLY A 280 48.47 -19.85 -21.74
C GLY A 280 48.24 -18.35 -21.64
N TYR A 281 48.80 -17.69 -20.61
CA TYR A 281 48.85 -16.23 -20.49
C TYR A 281 49.52 -15.59 -21.71
N SER A 282 50.60 -16.18 -22.21
CA SER A 282 51.36 -15.66 -23.36
C SER A 282 50.59 -15.81 -24.68
N ALA A 283 49.85 -16.90 -24.87
CA ALA A 283 48.97 -17.09 -26.02
C ALA A 283 47.71 -16.21 -25.94
N ALA A 284 47.14 -16.02 -24.75
CA ALA A 284 46.01 -15.12 -24.52
C ALA A 284 46.42 -13.64 -24.65
N LEU A 285 47.64 -13.28 -24.25
CA LEU A 285 48.26 -11.97 -24.52
C LEU A 285 48.55 -11.75 -26.00
N ALA A 286 48.92 -12.79 -26.76
CA ALA A 286 49.07 -12.66 -28.22
C ALA A 286 47.73 -12.41 -28.92
N ILE A 287 46.63 -12.95 -28.39
CA ILE A 287 45.27 -12.69 -28.89
C ILE A 287 44.72 -11.34 -28.38
N THR A 288 45.20 -10.84 -27.24
CA THR A 288 44.77 -9.54 -26.66
C THR A 288 45.72 -8.37 -26.93
N ALA A 289 46.88 -8.59 -27.54
CA ALA A 289 47.80 -7.53 -27.99
C ALA A 289 47.20 -6.64 -29.09
N SER A 290 46.06 -7.01 -29.67
CA SER A 290 45.27 -6.17 -30.57
C SER A 290 44.21 -5.32 -29.84
N SER A 291 44.05 -5.39 -28.51
CA SER A 291 43.02 -4.64 -27.78
C SER A 291 43.40 -4.35 -26.31
N ILE A 292 44.14 -3.25 -26.14
CA ILE A 292 44.15 -2.30 -25.01
C ILE A 292 43.99 -2.88 -23.59
N THR A 293 45.13 -2.93 -22.89
CA THR A 293 45.37 -2.72 -21.45
C THR A 293 44.17 -2.28 -20.58
N ILE A 294 43.88 -3.06 -19.51
CA ILE A 294 43.78 -2.68 -18.08
C ILE A 294 43.06 -3.81 -17.31
N GLY A 295 43.65 -4.30 -16.20
CA GLY A 295 42.87 -4.88 -15.10
C GLY A 295 43.16 -6.32 -14.67
N THR A 296 44.40 -6.64 -14.29
CA THR A 296 44.68 -7.83 -13.47
C THR A 296 44.50 -7.52 -11.99
N ALA A 297 43.80 -8.41 -11.28
CA ALA A 297 43.54 -8.48 -9.83
C ALA A 297 42.24 -7.83 -9.31
N ALA A 298 41.09 -8.49 -9.51
CA ALA A 298 39.93 -8.46 -8.60
C ALA A 298 38.79 -9.41 -9.08
N GLY A 299 39.06 -10.70 -9.28
CA GLY A 299 38.08 -11.63 -9.88
C GLY A 299 37.13 -12.36 -8.91
N GLY A 300 37.18 -12.11 -7.60
CA GLY A 300 36.68 -13.08 -6.62
C GLY A 300 35.44 -12.76 -5.78
N ILE A 301 35.00 -11.51 -5.60
CA ILE A 301 34.04 -11.20 -4.51
C ILE A 301 32.80 -10.39 -4.92
N THR A 302 32.71 -9.77 -6.10
CA THR A 302 31.68 -8.73 -6.32
C THR A 302 30.40 -9.16 -7.05
N ALA A 303 30.31 -10.36 -7.63
CA ALA A 303 29.15 -10.71 -8.46
C ALA A 303 27.82 -10.83 -7.67
N PHE A 304 27.85 -11.19 -6.39
CA PHE A 304 26.63 -11.34 -5.57
C PHE A 304 26.19 -10.03 -4.89
N GLY A 305 27.06 -9.02 -4.82
CA GLY A 305 26.73 -7.68 -4.29
C GLY A 305 26.27 -6.67 -5.35
N LEU A 306 26.39 -7.01 -6.64
CA LEU A 306 26.18 -6.11 -7.78
C LEU A 306 24.71 -5.96 -8.22
N PHE A 307 23.79 -6.70 -7.61
CA PHE A 307 22.34 -6.57 -7.86
C PHE A 307 21.59 -6.14 -6.61
N LYS A 308 22.18 -5.26 -5.79
CA LYS A 308 21.38 -4.53 -4.80
C LYS A 308 20.43 -3.64 -5.59
N THR A 309 19.14 -3.94 -5.53
CA THR A 309 18.09 -3.09 -6.12
C THR A 309 18.30 -1.66 -5.63
N SER A 310 18.29 -0.70 -6.56
CA SER A 310 18.50 0.70 -6.22
C SER A 310 17.40 1.18 -5.25
N LYS A 311 17.68 2.21 -4.45
CA LYS A 311 16.70 2.79 -3.50
C LYS A 311 15.40 3.17 -4.22
N GLU A 312 15.53 3.65 -5.44
CA GLU A 312 14.44 4.06 -6.34
C GLU A 312 13.63 2.86 -6.84
N MET A 313 14.30 1.75 -7.18
CA MET A 313 13.63 0.51 -7.59
C MET A 313 12.83 -0.11 -6.44
N ASN A 314 13.36 -0.05 -5.21
CA ASN A 314 12.62 -0.52 -4.03
C ASN A 314 11.40 0.36 -3.74
N ALA A 315 11.55 1.68 -3.83
CA ALA A 315 10.42 2.61 -3.67
C ALA A 315 9.34 2.42 -4.75
N LEU A 316 9.75 2.13 -5.99
CA LEU A 316 8.82 1.82 -7.09
C LEU A 316 8.06 0.51 -6.84
N ASN A 317 8.75 -0.54 -6.40
CA ASN A 317 8.12 -1.82 -6.06
C ASN A 317 7.14 -1.69 -4.87
N GLU A 318 7.51 -0.89 -3.87
CA GLU A 318 6.64 -0.57 -2.72
C GLU A 318 5.39 0.19 -3.18
N PHE A 319 5.56 1.23 -4.01
CA PHE A 319 4.44 1.97 -4.62
C PHE A 319 3.50 1.05 -5.44
N THR A 320 4.04 0.23 -6.34
CA THR A 320 3.23 -0.72 -7.14
C THR A 320 2.49 -1.72 -6.26
N THR A 321 3.14 -2.19 -5.18
CA THR A 321 2.50 -3.10 -4.22
C THR A 321 1.37 -2.41 -3.47
N GLU A 322 1.54 -1.14 -3.07
CA GLU A 322 0.51 -0.34 -2.41
C GLU A 322 -0.67 -0.04 -3.35
N VAL A 323 -0.42 0.41 -4.58
CA VAL A 323 -1.49 0.71 -5.56
C VAL A 323 -2.26 -0.56 -5.93
N SER A 324 -1.58 -1.70 -6.05
CA SER A 324 -2.23 -2.98 -6.33
C SER A 324 -3.02 -3.54 -5.13
N SER A 325 -2.63 -3.20 -3.89
CA SER A 325 -3.33 -3.63 -2.68
C SER A 325 -4.66 -2.93 -2.47
N TRP A 326 -4.84 -1.70 -2.96
CA TRP A 326 -6.12 -0.99 -2.84
C TRP A 326 -7.27 -1.78 -3.47
N ASN A 327 -7.04 -2.44 -4.60
CA ASN A 327 -8.06 -3.31 -5.20
C ASN A 327 -8.40 -4.55 -4.34
N ARG A 328 -7.54 -4.96 -3.41
CA ARG A 328 -7.78 -6.07 -2.47
C ARG A 328 -8.39 -5.60 -1.15
N GLU A 329 -7.88 -4.53 -0.56
CA GLU A 329 -8.40 -3.96 0.70
C GLU A 329 -9.81 -3.42 0.52
N ILE A 330 -10.09 -2.85 -0.65
CA ILE A 330 -11.44 -2.43 -1.03
C ILE A 330 -12.36 -3.65 -1.32
N ARG A 331 -11.87 -4.89 -1.38
CA ARG A 331 -12.73 -6.08 -1.59
C ARG A 331 -13.01 -6.88 -0.32
N LEU A 332 -12.34 -6.57 0.79
CA LEU A 332 -12.50 -7.22 2.09
C LEU A 332 -13.47 -6.42 2.98
#